data_AF-A0A9E7A016-F1
#
_entry.id   AF-A0A9E7A016-F1
#
_cell.length_a   1.000
_cell.length_b   1.000
_cell.length_c   1.000
_cell.angle_alpha   90.00
_cell.angle_beta   90.00
_cell.angle_gamma   90.00
#
_symmetry.space_group_name_H-M   'P 1'
#
loop_
_entity.id
_entity.type
_entity.pdbx_description
1 polymer ?
#
loop_
_entity_poly.entity_id
_entity_poly.type
_entity_poly.pdbx_seq_one_letter_code
_entity_poly.pdbx_strand_id
1 'polypeptide(L)'
;MAARRHEPGGSTASLWRARRRRCYEILERDAAHDRTAHRVEIGLIVLVVLNVVVAVLETVPSLYLRDYRAFLGFERLSLLVFALEYALRLWVAPENPRYRGLSPLRARLRYARTAVAIVDLIAWLPFVLSAAFGVNLVTLAIFRLLRFIKLVRYSPGMQSLLEVLHRESQALMACFWLLSAAVLVAASAMYVAEGHVQPEHLGSIPAAMWWAMATVTTVGYGDVYPVTVAGRIIASLTMVTGIVMIALPVGIIATSFVDVIKRRDFVITWGMVARVPLFADLDASGIGEIHKMLSAHTAQPGEVIARRGEVARSMYFIASGEVELEFADSVHVLGEGQFFGEMALLHQTHRAATARARMRSMLLILEAESLAEVIRRHPEIGKRIRAMAKDGEGPHPVRRSADIANDELAEPPAPEGA
;
A
#
# COMPACT_ATOMS: atom_id res chain seq x y z
N MET A 1 28.39 -46.71 0.85
CA MET A 1 28.02 -46.83 -0.58
C MET A 1 26.53 -46.55 -0.74
N ALA A 2 26.15 -45.33 -1.12
CA ALA A 2 24.82 -45.02 -1.63
C ALA A 2 25.01 -43.88 -2.65
N ALA A 3 25.14 -44.27 -3.92
CA ALA A 3 25.39 -43.38 -5.03
C ALA A 3 24.19 -42.45 -5.25
N ARG A 4 24.41 -41.14 -5.10
CA ARG A 4 23.50 -40.13 -5.64
C ARG A 4 23.54 -40.24 -7.15
N ARG A 5 22.48 -40.78 -7.75
CA ARG A 5 22.24 -40.68 -9.19
C ARG A 5 22.08 -39.19 -9.52
N HIS A 6 23.04 -38.64 -10.24
CA HIS A 6 22.86 -37.42 -11.00
C HIS A 6 21.85 -37.72 -12.11
N GLU A 7 20.61 -37.25 -11.97
CA GLU A 7 19.68 -37.16 -13.09
C GLU A 7 20.07 -35.94 -13.96
N PRO A 8 20.35 -36.11 -15.26
CA PRO A 8 20.75 -35.01 -16.13
C PRO A 8 19.58 -34.17 -16.69
N GLY A 9 18.45 -34.07 -15.96
CA GLY A 9 17.24 -33.32 -16.37
C GLY A 9 17.09 -31.91 -15.78
N GLY A 10 18.04 -31.44 -14.96
CA GLY A 10 17.83 -30.30 -14.04
C GLY A 10 18.03 -28.88 -14.58
N SER A 11 18.55 -28.69 -15.80
CA SER A 11 18.92 -27.36 -16.32
C SER A 11 17.71 -26.53 -16.78
N THR A 12 16.85 -27.08 -17.63
CA THR A 12 15.71 -26.35 -18.18
C THR A 12 14.60 -26.11 -17.15
N ALA A 13 14.34 -27.08 -16.28
CA ALA A 13 13.34 -26.96 -15.22
C ALA A 13 13.74 -25.96 -14.10
N SER A 14 15.04 -25.73 -13.89
CA SER A 14 15.55 -24.72 -12.96
C SER A 14 15.54 -23.32 -13.58
N LEU A 15 15.94 -23.18 -14.85
CA LEU A 15 15.85 -21.93 -15.61
C LEU A 15 14.39 -21.46 -15.78
N TRP A 16 13.47 -22.38 -16.06
CA TRP A 16 12.04 -22.10 -16.17
C TRP A 16 11.45 -21.57 -14.86
N ARG A 17 11.78 -22.20 -13.73
CA ARG A 17 11.38 -21.74 -12.40
C ARG A 17 12.01 -20.40 -12.04
N ALA A 18 13.29 -20.20 -12.37
CA ALA A 18 13.97 -18.93 -12.14
C ALA A 18 13.32 -17.77 -12.92
N ARG A 19 12.98 -17.97 -14.19
CA ARG A 19 12.26 -16.97 -15.01
C ARG A 19 10.86 -16.67 -14.47
N ARG A 20 10.09 -17.70 -14.10
CA ARG A 20 8.76 -17.51 -13.50
C ARG A 20 8.83 -16.74 -12.18
N ARG A 21 9.82 -17.05 -11.34
CA ARG A 21 10.08 -16.35 -10.08
C ARG A 21 10.49 -14.90 -10.30
N ARG A 22 11.33 -14.61 -11.30
CA ARG A 22 11.68 -13.24 -11.68
C ARG A 22 10.46 -12.45 -12.16
N CYS A 23 9.60 -13.05 -12.97
CA CYS A 23 8.34 -12.42 -13.38
C CYS A 23 7.39 -12.19 -12.20
N TYR A 24 7.33 -13.13 -11.24
CA TYR A 24 6.58 -12.95 -10.00
C TYR A 24 7.09 -11.75 -9.20
N GLU A 25 8.41 -11.61 -9.05
CA GLU A 25 9.03 -10.46 -8.36
C GLU A 25 8.73 -9.13 -9.04
N ILE A 26 8.68 -9.09 -10.37
CA ILE A 26 8.36 -7.88 -11.14
C ILE A 26 6.87 -7.51 -11.03
N LEU A 27 5.96 -8.49 -10.99
CA LEU A 27 4.51 -8.28 -11.10
C LEU A 27 3.75 -8.20 -9.77
N GLU A 28 4.27 -8.80 -8.70
CA GLU A 28 3.57 -8.94 -7.41
C GLU A 28 4.37 -8.46 -6.19
N ARG A 29 5.69 -8.32 -6.26
CA ARG A 29 6.52 -7.94 -5.10
C ARG A 29 6.72 -6.42 -5.09
N ASP A 30 6.61 -5.81 -3.91
CA ASP A 30 6.78 -4.36 -3.74
C ASP A 30 8.01 -3.86 -4.50
N ALA A 31 7.78 -2.92 -5.42
CA ALA A 31 8.79 -2.34 -6.31
C ALA A 31 9.89 -1.55 -5.58
N ALA A 32 9.88 -1.54 -4.24
CA ALA A 32 10.75 -0.73 -3.38
C ALA A 32 12.25 -0.93 -3.63
N HIS A 33 12.68 -2.09 -4.15
CA HIS A 33 14.09 -2.40 -4.41
C HIS A 33 14.41 -2.74 -5.88
N ASP A 34 13.40 -2.85 -6.77
CA ASP A 34 13.62 -3.25 -8.18
C ASP A 34 13.15 -2.17 -9.16
N ARG A 35 14.10 -1.52 -9.83
CA ARG A 35 13.86 -0.48 -10.85
C ARG A 35 13.00 -0.98 -12.01
N THR A 36 13.09 -2.27 -12.36
CA THR A 36 12.32 -2.85 -13.47
C THR A 36 10.86 -3.04 -13.06
N ALA A 37 10.62 -3.54 -11.86
CA ALA A 37 9.28 -3.68 -11.29
C ALA A 37 8.59 -2.31 -11.24
N HIS A 38 9.31 -1.29 -10.74
CA HIS A 38 8.78 0.06 -10.64
C HIS A 38 8.40 0.68 -12.01
N ARG A 39 9.22 0.47 -13.05
CA ARG A 39 8.91 0.96 -14.40
C ARG A 39 7.68 0.26 -15.00
N VAL A 40 7.56 -1.05 -14.81
CA VAL A 40 6.39 -1.81 -15.28
C VAL A 40 5.13 -1.34 -14.57
N GLU A 41 5.21 -1.16 -13.25
CA GLU A 41 4.10 -0.66 -12.44
C GLU A 41 3.65 0.73 -12.90
N ILE A 42 4.55 1.70 -13.00
CA ILE A 42 4.24 3.05 -13.50
C ILE A 42 3.67 2.97 -14.93
N GLY A 43 4.26 2.16 -15.81
CA GLY A 43 3.79 1.98 -17.18
C GLY A 43 2.34 1.47 -17.23
N LEU A 44 1.98 0.51 -16.38
CA LEU A 44 0.61 -0.01 -16.29
C LEU A 44 -0.36 1.03 -15.71
N ILE A 45 0.05 1.80 -14.70
CA ILE A 45 -0.76 2.90 -14.15
C ILE A 45 -1.04 3.95 -15.22
N VAL A 46 0.01 4.42 -15.92
CA VAL A 46 -0.12 5.39 -17.01
C VAL A 46 -1.03 4.86 -18.11
N LEU A 47 -0.89 3.59 -18.48
CA LEU A 47 -1.77 2.96 -19.47
C LEU A 47 -3.23 2.94 -19.02
N VAL A 48 -3.51 2.63 -17.74
CA VAL A 48 -4.88 2.65 -17.18
C VAL A 48 -5.44 4.06 -17.22
N VAL A 49 -4.69 5.08 -16.79
CA VAL A 49 -5.13 6.48 -16.81
C VAL A 49 -5.41 6.94 -18.24
N LEU A 50 -4.50 6.67 -19.19
CA LEU A 50 -4.71 6.97 -20.60
C LEU A 50 -5.95 6.25 -21.16
N ASN A 51 -6.22 5.01 -20.74
CA ASN A 51 -7.43 4.30 -21.16
C ASN A 51 -8.71 4.99 -20.71
N VAL A 52 -8.73 5.50 -19.48
CA VAL A 52 -9.90 6.23 -18.96
C VAL A 52 -10.08 7.53 -19.75
N VAL A 53 -9.01 8.28 -19.99
CA VAL A 53 -9.06 9.53 -20.78
C VAL A 53 -9.56 9.25 -22.20
N VAL A 54 -8.99 8.25 -22.88
CA VAL A 54 -9.40 7.88 -24.24
C VAL A 54 -10.86 7.41 -24.27
N ALA A 55 -11.31 6.62 -23.29
CA ALA A 55 -12.70 6.18 -23.19
C ALA A 55 -13.67 7.35 -23.00
N VAL A 56 -13.28 8.39 -22.24
CA VAL A 56 -14.08 9.62 -22.10
C VAL A 56 -14.10 10.40 -23.42
N LEU A 57 -12.95 10.60 -24.06
CA LEU A 57 -12.87 11.33 -25.34
C LEU A 57 -13.65 10.64 -26.47
N GLU A 58 -13.69 9.31 -26.46
CA GLU A 58 -14.46 8.51 -27.41
C GLU A 58 -15.98 8.75 -27.32
N THR A 59 -16.48 9.21 -26.17
CA THR A 59 -17.90 9.59 -26.03
C THR A 59 -18.26 10.87 -26.80
N VAL A 60 -17.26 11.65 -27.24
CA VAL A 60 -17.46 12.88 -28.03
C VAL A 60 -17.45 12.53 -29.52
N PRO A 61 -18.60 12.61 -30.23
CA PRO A 61 -18.70 12.12 -31.60
C PRO A 61 -17.76 12.84 -32.58
N SER A 62 -17.54 14.14 -32.40
CA SER A 62 -16.67 14.94 -33.26
C SER A 62 -15.19 14.52 -33.19
N LEU A 63 -14.72 14.09 -32.02
CA LEU A 63 -13.36 13.59 -31.83
C LEU A 63 -13.23 12.15 -32.34
N TYR A 64 -14.22 11.31 -32.04
CA TYR A 64 -14.21 9.91 -32.45
C TYR A 64 -14.22 9.76 -33.98
N LEU A 65 -15.06 10.52 -34.68
CA LEU A 65 -15.16 10.46 -36.14
C LEU A 65 -13.90 10.99 -36.83
N ARG A 66 -13.22 11.97 -36.23
CA ARG A 66 -11.98 12.56 -36.76
C ARG A 66 -10.81 11.58 -36.71
N ASP A 67 -10.61 10.94 -35.56
CA ASP A 67 -9.41 10.13 -35.27
C ASP A 67 -9.72 8.65 -35.00
N TYR A 68 -10.80 8.12 -35.59
CA TYR A 68 -11.33 6.77 -35.37
C TYR A 68 -10.26 5.66 -35.34
N ARG A 69 -9.31 5.70 -36.29
CA ARG A 69 -8.23 4.69 -36.39
C ARG A 69 -7.27 4.73 -35.20
N ALA A 70 -6.99 5.92 -34.65
CA ALA A 70 -6.14 6.08 -33.49
C ALA A 70 -6.82 5.52 -32.23
N PHE A 71 -8.10 5.84 -32.03
CA PHE A 71 -8.91 5.28 -30.93
C PHE A 71 -8.94 3.75 -30.97
N LEU A 72 -9.27 3.16 -32.14
CA LEU A 72 -9.34 1.72 -32.31
C LEU A 72 -7.97 1.04 -32.15
N GLY A 73 -6.91 1.65 -32.66
CA GLY A 73 -5.54 1.14 -32.53
C GLY A 73 -5.08 1.14 -31.07
N PHE A 74 -5.30 2.25 -30.35
CA PHE A 74 -4.98 2.36 -28.94
C PHE A 74 -5.77 1.36 -28.09
N GLU A 75 -7.08 1.21 -28.35
CA GLU A 75 -7.91 0.24 -27.64
C GLU A 75 -7.38 -1.19 -27.79
N ARG A 76 -7.07 -1.61 -29.02
CA ARG A 76 -6.54 -2.96 -29.27
C ARG A 76 -5.19 -3.18 -28.59
N LEU A 77 -4.31 -2.19 -28.64
CA LEU A 77 -3.00 -2.24 -28.00
C LEU A 77 -3.14 -2.35 -26.47
N SER A 78 -3.92 -1.46 -25.85
CA SER A 78 -4.10 -1.46 -24.40
C SER A 78 -4.76 -2.74 -23.91
N LEU A 79 -5.74 -3.24 -24.67
CA LEU A 79 -6.41 -4.50 -24.38
C LEU A 79 -5.44 -5.69 -24.44
N LEU A 80 -4.59 -5.74 -25.47
CA LEU A 80 -3.57 -6.78 -25.58
C LEU A 80 -2.64 -6.74 -24.35
N VAL A 81 -2.19 -5.54 -23.95
CA VAL A 81 -1.34 -5.38 -22.77
C VAL A 81 -2.04 -5.87 -21.50
N PHE A 82 -3.31 -5.50 -21.27
CA PHE A 82 -4.06 -5.95 -20.09
C PHE A 82 -4.36 -7.45 -20.09
N ALA A 83 -4.63 -8.04 -21.26
CA ALA A 83 -4.81 -9.48 -21.40
C ALA A 83 -3.51 -10.23 -21.09
N LEU A 84 -2.38 -9.75 -21.61
CA LEU A 84 -1.05 -10.31 -21.33
C LEU A 84 -0.70 -10.17 -19.84
N GLU A 85 -0.93 -9.02 -19.24
CA GLU A 85 -0.73 -8.78 -17.81
C GLU A 85 -1.53 -9.77 -16.96
N TYR A 86 -2.82 -9.96 -17.25
CA TYR A 86 -3.67 -10.91 -16.53
C TYR A 86 -3.20 -12.36 -16.70
N ALA A 87 -2.86 -12.75 -17.93
CA ALA A 87 -2.33 -14.08 -18.23
C ALA A 87 -0.99 -14.35 -17.51
N LEU A 88 -0.08 -13.36 -17.50
CA LEU A 88 1.19 -13.44 -16.80
C LEU A 88 0.98 -13.58 -15.29
N ARG A 89 0.05 -12.82 -14.69
CA ARG A 89 -0.30 -12.93 -13.27
C ARG A 89 -0.83 -14.30 -12.89
N LEU A 90 -1.75 -14.86 -13.69
CA LEU A 90 -2.18 -16.24 -13.56
C LEU A 90 -1.02 -17.22 -13.70
N TRP A 91 -0.12 -16.99 -14.66
CA TRP A 91 1.03 -17.87 -14.88
C TRP A 91 2.00 -17.90 -13.69
N VAL A 92 2.27 -16.76 -13.06
CA VAL A 92 3.17 -16.62 -11.91
C VAL A 92 2.52 -16.94 -10.56
N ALA A 93 1.18 -16.97 -10.48
CA ALA A 93 0.44 -17.23 -9.24
C ALA A 93 0.95 -18.41 -8.37
N PRO A 94 1.41 -19.56 -8.94
CA PRO A 94 1.96 -20.66 -8.13
C PRO A 94 3.23 -20.33 -7.33
N GLU A 95 3.94 -19.25 -7.65
CA GLU A 95 5.11 -18.77 -6.89
C GLU A 95 4.71 -17.97 -5.65
N ASN A 96 3.45 -17.55 -5.53
CA ASN A 96 2.98 -16.76 -4.40
C ASN A 96 3.04 -17.61 -3.11
N PRO A 97 3.71 -17.14 -2.03
CA PRO A 97 3.82 -17.87 -0.76
C PRO A 97 2.47 -18.29 -0.17
N ARG A 98 1.39 -17.54 -0.43
CA ARG A 98 0.03 -17.83 0.05
C ARG A 98 -0.55 -19.14 -0.52
N TYR A 99 0.00 -19.66 -1.61
CA TYR A 99 -0.47 -20.87 -2.29
C TYR A 99 0.52 -22.03 -2.22
N ARG A 100 1.53 -21.93 -1.34
CA ARG A 100 2.54 -22.97 -1.14
C ARG A 100 1.88 -24.30 -0.78
N GLY A 101 2.25 -25.37 -1.48
CA GLY A 101 1.69 -26.71 -1.28
C GLY A 101 0.44 -27.05 -2.12
N LEU A 102 -0.13 -26.09 -2.86
CA LEU A 102 -1.19 -26.37 -3.82
C LEU A 102 -0.62 -26.83 -5.18
N SER A 103 -1.40 -27.62 -5.92
CA SER A 103 -1.08 -27.88 -7.32
C SER A 103 -1.15 -26.58 -8.15
N PRO A 104 -0.36 -26.43 -9.22
CA PRO A 104 -0.32 -25.19 -10.02
C PRO A 104 -1.70 -24.74 -10.51
N LEU A 105 -2.57 -25.68 -10.91
CA LEU A 105 -3.93 -25.38 -11.37
C LEU A 105 -4.81 -24.85 -10.23
N ARG A 106 -4.70 -25.42 -9.03
CA ARG A 106 -5.46 -24.95 -7.86
C ARG A 106 -4.98 -23.58 -7.39
N ALA A 107 -3.67 -23.32 -7.43
CA ALA A 107 -3.11 -22.00 -7.12
C ALA A 107 -3.65 -20.93 -8.08
N ARG A 108 -3.67 -21.21 -9.39
CA ARG A 108 -4.23 -20.33 -10.42
C ARG A 108 -5.71 -20.05 -10.21
N LEU A 109 -6.51 -21.09 -9.98
CA LEU A 109 -7.95 -20.93 -9.76
C LEU A 109 -8.25 -20.15 -8.48
N ARG A 110 -7.46 -20.36 -7.42
CA ARG A 110 -7.59 -19.60 -6.18
C ARG A 110 -7.20 -18.14 -6.36
N TYR A 111 -6.16 -17.87 -7.15
CA TYR A 111 -5.78 -16.50 -7.53
C TYR A 111 -6.89 -15.81 -8.34
N ALA A 112 -7.44 -16.49 -9.35
CA ALA A 112 -8.50 -15.95 -10.21
C ALA A 112 -9.76 -15.51 -9.46
N ARG A 113 -10.03 -16.11 -8.28
CA ARG A 113 -11.16 -15.77 -7.40
C ARG A 113 -10.89 -14.63 -6.42
N THR A 114 -9.68 -14.07 -6.41
CA THR A 114 -9.37 -12.91 -5.57
C THR A 114 -9.99 -11.64 -6.14
N ALA A 115 -10.39 -10.70 -5.28
CA ALA A 115 -11.00 -9.43 -5.71
C ALA A 115 -10.12 -8.69 -6.73
N VAL A 116 -8.79 -8.69 -6.52
CA VAL A 116 -7.85 -7.99 -7.40
C VAL A 116 -7.73 -8.68 -8.78
N ALA A 117 -7.77 -10.01 -8.83
CA ALA A 117 -7.77 -10.74 -10.11
C ALA A 117 -9.11 -10.60 -10.85
N ILE A 118 -10.22 -10.49 -10.12
CA ILE A 118 -11.54 -10.22 -10.72
C ILE A 118 -11.55 -8.83 -11.36
N VAL A 119 -10.95 -7.82 -10.73
CA VAL A 119 -10.80 -6.48 -11.33
C VAL A 119 -9.99 -6.53 -12.63
N ASP A 120 -8.88 -7.27 -12.66
CA ASP A 120 -8.09 -7.45 -13.88
C ASP A 120 -8.89 -8.18 -14.97
N LEU A 121 -9.73 -9.15 -14.59
CA LEU A 121 -10.62 -9.86 -15.51
C LEU A 121 -11.69 -8.92 -16.09
N ILE A 122 -12.34 -8.10 -15.25
CA ILE A 122 -13.36 -7.12 -15.67
C ILE A 122 -12.77 -6.13 -16.67
N ALA A 123 -11.52 -5.72 -16.50
CA ALA A 123 -10.85 -4.80 -17.43
C ALA A 123 -10.72 -5.35 -18.86
N TRP A 124 -10.69 -6.69 -19.01
CA TRP A 124 -10.62 -7.40 -20.29
C TRP A 124 -11.96 -7.99 -20.75
N LEU A 125 -12.93 -8.15 -19.84
CA LEU A 125 -14.21 -8.80 -20.07
C LEU A 125 -15.02 -8.24 -21.27
N PRO A 126 -15.09 -6.92 -21.52
CA PRO A 126 -15.85 -6.37 -22.65
C PRO A 126 -15.44 -6.94 -24.00
N PHE A 127 -14.13 -7.16 -24.18
CA PHE A 127 -13.62 -7.75 -25.41
C PHE A 127 -13.99 -9.23 -25.52
N VAL A 128 -13.86 -9.98 -24.42
CA VAL A 128 -14.25 -11.39 -24.39
C VAL A 128 -15.73 -11.54 -24.76
N LEU A 129 -16.58 -10.67 -24.20
CA LEU A 129 -18.01 -10.68 -24.50
C LEU A 129 -18.31 -10.28 -25.94
N SER A 130 -17.65 -9.25 -26.47
CA SER A 130 -17.81 -8.84 -27.86
C SER A 130 -17.35 -9.91 -28.84
N ALA A 131 -16.20 -10.56 -28.57
CA ALA A 131 -15.65 -11.61 -29.42
C ALA A 131 -16.45 -12.92 -29.36
N ALA A 132 -16.95 -13.31 -28.18
CA ALA A 132 -17.68 -14.57 -27.99
C ALA A 132 -19.16 -14.48 -28.39
N PHE A 133 -19.81 -13.34 -28.17
CA PHE A 133 -21.25 -13.18 -28.36
C PHE A 133 -21.63 -12.17 -29.46
N GLY A 134 -20.65 -11.56 -30.14
CA GLY A 134 -20.91 -10.58 -31.20
C GLY A 134 -21.55 -9.28 -30.72
N VAL A 135 -21.49 -8.98 -29.42
CA VAL A 135 -22.10 -7.80 -28.82
C VAL A 135 -21.38 -6.54 -29.33
N ASN A 136 -22.14 -5.51 -29.68
CA ASN A 136 -21.61 -4.22 -30.13
C ASN A 136 -20.70 -3.60 -29.07
N LEU A 137 -19.47 -3.27 -29.46
CA LEU A 137 -18.46 -2.63 -28.61
C LEU A 137 -18.96 -1.30 -28.01
N VAL A 138 -19.83 -0.59 -28.73
CA VAL A 138 -20.45 0.66 -28.27
C VAL A 138 -21.33 0.44 -27.04
N THR A 139 -22.12 -0.64 -27.01
CA THR A 139 -22.96 -0.99 -25.85
C THR A 139 -22.09 -1.37 -24.65
N LEU A 140 -20.90 -1.91 -24.91
CA LEU A 140 -19.94 -2.27 -23.86
C LEU A 140 -19.00 -1.12 -23.46
N ALA A 141 -19.15 0.07 -24.05
CA ALA A 141 -18.26 1.20 -23.81
C ALA A 141 -18.22 1.61 -22.33
N ILE A 142 -19.34 1.50 -21.60
CA ILE A 142 -19.39 1.81 -20.16
C ILE A 142 -18.49 0.89 -19.32
N PHE A 143 -18.32 -0.37 -19.73
CA PHE A 143 -17.42 -1.29 -19.04
C PHE A 143 -15.95 -0.93 -19.24
N ARG A 144 -15.61 -0.10 -20.24
CA ARG A 144 -14.23 0.41 -20.41
C ARG A 144 -13.84 1.34 -19.28
N LEU A 145 -14.77 2.12 -18.72
CA LEU A 145 -14.53 2.99 -17.56
C LEU A 145 -14.22 2.18 -16.30
N LEU A 146 -14.69 0.94 -16.20
CA LEU A 146 -14.35 0.04 -15.08
C LEU A 146 -12.86 -0.29 -15.02
N ARG A 147 -12.10 -0.07 -16.11
CA ARG A 147 -10.63 -0.20 -16.09
C ARG A 147 -9.98 0.74 -15.08
N PHE A 148 -10.63 1.85 -14.71
CA PHE A 148 -10.20 2.72 -13.62
C PHE A 148 -10.06 1.96 -12.29
N ILE A 149 -10.93 0.97 -12.02
CA ILE A 149 -10.88 0.15 -10.81
C ILE A 149 -9.54 -0.62 -10.72
N LYS A 150 -8.85 -0.84 -11.84
CA LYS A 150 -7.52 -1.46 -11.86
C LYS A 150 -6.49 -0.65 -11.06
N LEU A 151 -6.69 0.65 -10.87
CA LEU A 151 -5.86 1.50 -10.01
C LEU A 151 -5.88 1.07 -8.53
N VAL A 152 -6.93 0.37 -8.09
CA VAL A 152 -7.01 -0.19 -6.74
C VAL A 152 -5.82 -1.10 -6.43
N ARG A 153 -5.33 -1.85 -7.42
CA ARG A 153 -4.16 -2.72 -7.26
C ARG A 153 -2.89 -1.93 -6.96
N TYR A 154 -2.73 -0.76 -7.58
CA TYR A 154 -1.49 0.02 -7.53
C TYR A 154 -1.47 1.03 -6.38
N SER A 155 -2.56 1.14 -5.62
CA SER A 155 -2.66 2.03 -4.47
C SER A 155 -2.76 1.23 -3.17
N PRO A 156 -1.69 1.20 -2.35
CA PRO A 156 -1.73 0.55 -1.04
C PRO A 156 -2.85 1.06 -0.14
N GLY A 157 -3.20 2.35 -0.24
CA GLY A 157 -4.30 2.96 0.52
C GLY A 157 -5.67 2.46 0.07
N MET A 158 -5.87 2.27 -1.24
CA MET A 158 -7.13 1.71 -1.77
C MET A 158 -7.28 0.22 -1.43
N GLN A 159 -6.18 -0.53 -1.40
CA GLN A 159 -6.19 -1.91 -0.90
C GLN A 159 -6.60 -1.96 0.59
N SER A 160 -6.10 -1.03 1.42
CA SER A 160 -6.52 -0.90 2.81
C SER A 160 -8.01 -0.55 2.93
N LEU A 161 -8.53 0.32 2.08
CA LEU A 161 -9.96 0.63 2.06
C LEU A 161 -10.81 -0.61 1.72
N LEU A 162 -10.42 -1.41 0.72
CA LEU A 162 -11.11 -2.66 0.40
C LEU A 162 -11.05 -3.67 1.55
N GLU A 163 -9.92 -3.75 2.24
CA GLU A 163 -9.77 -4.61 3.43
C GLU A 163 -10.73 -4.19 4.54
N VAL A 164 -10.86 -2.89 4.79
CA VAL A 164 -11.83 -2.33 5.75
C VAL A 164 -13.26 -2.67 5.36
N LEU A 165 -13.64 -2.44 4.10
CA LEU A 165 -15.00 -2.73 3.63
C LEU A 165 -15.34 -4.22 3.75
N HIS A 166 -14.38 -5.10 3.45
CA HIS A 166 -14.58 -6.55 3.60
C HIS A 166 -14.68 -6.98 5.06
N ARG A 167 -13.79 -6.44 5.91
CA ARG A 167 -13.73 -6.74 7.35
C ARG A 167 -14.99 -6.27 8.07
N GLU A 168 -15.45 -5.06 7.77
CA GLU A 168 -16.64 -4.46 8.38
C GLU A 168 -17.93 -4.76 7.59
N SER A 169 -17.89 -5.68 6.63
CA SER A 169 -19.03 -5.95 5.72
C SER A 169 -20.31 -6.29 6.47
N GLN A 170 -20.24 -7.01 7.59
CA GLN A 170 -21.41 -7.31 8.43
C GLN A 170 -22.00 -6.05 9.07
N ALA A 171 -21.17 -5.16 9.62
CA ALA A 171 -21.62 -3.92 10.24
C ALA A 171 -22.16 -2.93 9.18
N LEU A 172 -21.50 -2.84 8.03
CA LEU A 172 -21.97 -2.04 6.89
C LEU A 172 -23.29 -2.57 6.32
N MET A 173 -23.47 -3.89 6.27
CA MET A 173 -24.74 -4.50 5.88
C MET A 173 -25.87 -4.14 6.86
N ALA A 174 -25.59 -4.15 8.17
CA ALA A 174 -26.56 -3.70 9.17
C ALA A 174 -26.92 -2.21 8.98
N CYS A 175 -25.94 -1.35 8.70
CA CYS A 175 -26.17 0.07 8.39
C CYS A 175 -27.04 0.24 7.15
N PHE A 176 -26.79 -0.55 6.10
CA PHE A 176 -27.58 -0.53 4.87
C PHE A 176 -29.04 -0.93 5.12
N TRP A 177 -29.27 -1.99 5.90
CA TRP A 177 -30.63 -2.40 6.26
C TRP A 177 -31.36 -1.33 7.10
N LEU A 178 -30.68 -0.74 8.06
CA LEU A 178 -31.24 0.31 8.90
C LEU A 178 -31.55 1.58 8.09
N LEU A 179 -30.70 1.97 7.14
CA LEU A 179 -30.93 3.10 6.24
C LEU A 179 -32.09 2.83 5.29
N SER A 180 -32.17 1.62 4.73
CA SER A 180 -33.30 1.21 3.87
C SER A 180 -34.63 1.23 4.62
N ALA A 181 -34.65 0.78 5.87
CA ALA A 181 -35.83 0.86 6.74
C ALA A 181 -36.21 2.32 7.03
N ALA A 182 -35.25 3.19 7.34
CA ALA A 182 -35.51 4.62 7.56
C ALA A 182 -36.11 5.30 6.32
N VAL A 183 -35.57 5.00 5.12
CA VAL A 183 -36.13 5.49 3.85
C VAL A 183 -37.57 5.01 3.65
N LEU A 184 -37.84 3.73 3.89
CA LEU A 184 -39.18 3.17 3.74
C LEU A 184 -40.19 3.81 4.70
N VAL A 185 -39.81 4.01 5.96
CA VAL A 185 -40.66 4.65 6.99
C VAL A 185 -40.92 6.12 6.62
N ALA A 186 -39.88 6.87 6.25
CA ALA A 186 -40.02 8.27 5.85
C ALA A 186 -40.88 8.42 4.59
N ALA A 187 -40.68 7.57 3.58
CA ALA A 187 -41.47 7.56 2.35
C ALA A 187 -42.95 7.25 2.64
N SER A 188 -43.22 6.26 3.49
CA SER A 188 -44.59 5.88 3.88
C SER A 188 -45.28 7.00 4.66
N ALA A 189 -44.58 7.63 5.59
CA ALA A 189 -45.10 8.77 6.34
C ALA A 189 -45.41 9.97 5.42
N MET A 190 -44.52 10.26 4.46
CA MET A 190 -44.72 11.34 3.51
C MET A 190 -45.86 11.06 2.52
N TYR A 191 -45.99 9.81 2.04
CA TYR A 191 -47.12 9.37 1.23
C TYR A 191 -48.45 9.58 1.96
N VAL A 192 -48.54 9.21 3.24
CA VAL A 192 -49.75 9.40 4.04
C VAL A 192 -50.05 10.89 4.24
N ALA A 193 -49.03 11.71 4.50
CA ALA A 193 -49.20 13.13 4.78
C ALA A 193 -49.53 13.97 3.53
N GLU A 194 -48.86 13.71 2.40
CA GLU A 194 -48.92 14.58 1.23
C GLU A 194 -49.24 13.85 -0.09
N GLY A 195 -49.43 12.53 -0.08
CA GLY A 195 -49.71 11.78 -1.32
C GLY A 195 -51.00 12.20 -2.02
N HIS A 196 -51.98 12.71 -1.27
CA HIS A 196 -53.20 13.29 -1.83
C HIS A 196 -53.04 14.75 -2.29
N VAL A 197 -52.06 15.47 -1.73
CA VAL A 197 -51.75 16.87 -2.07
C VAL A 197 -50.85 16.94 -3.32
N GLN A 198 -49.90 16.01 -3.43
CA GLN A 198 -48.91 15.93 -4.50
C GLN A 198 -48.95 14.53 -5.17
N PRO A 199 -50.06 14.14 -5.82
CA PRO A 199 -50.22 12.79 -6.36
C PRO A 199 -49.20 12.43 -7.47
N GLU A 200 -48.70 13.42 -8.22
CA GLU A 200 -47.72 13.20 -9.29
C GLU A 200 -46.35 12.75 -8.76
N HIS A 201 -45.95 13.21 -7.58
CA HIS A 201 -44.62 12.96 -7.00
C HIS A 201 -44.64 12.04 -5.78
N LEU A 202 -45.68 12.16 -4.96
CA LEU A 202 -45.84 11.46 -3.69
C LEU A 202 -47.05 10.54 -3.69
N GLY A 203 -47.68 10.27 -4.84
CA GLY A 203 -48.91 9.47 -4.95
C GLY A 203 -48.72 7.95 -4.77
N SER A 204 -47.50 7.48 -4.49
CA SER A 204 -47.24 6.09 -4.09
C SER A 204 -46.01 6.01 -3.19
N ILE A 205 -45.90 4.95 -2.38
CA ILE A 205 -44.73 4.75 -1.51
C ILE A 205 -43.43 4.70 -2.32
N PRO A 206 -43.33 3.94 -3.45
CA PRO A 206 -42.10 3.95 -4.27
C PRO A 206 -41.75 5.33 -4.84
N ALA A 207 -42.74 6.13 -5.22
CA ALA A 207 -42.49 7.51 -5.68
C ALA A 207 -41.97 8.39 -4.54
N ALA A 208 -42.56 8.28 -3.34
CA ALA A 208 -42.10 8.97 -2.14
C ALA A 208 -40.72 8.49 -1.64
N MET A 209 -40.28 7.27 -2.00
CA MET A 209 -38.92 6.78 -1.70
C MET A 209 -37.83 7.60 -2.39
N TRP A 210 -38.09 8.19 -3.56
CA TRP A 210 -37.14 9.09 -4.22
C TRP A 210 -36.85 10.31 -3.34
N TRP A 211 -37.92 10.98 -2.87
CA TRP A 211 -37.83 12.10 -1.93
C TRP A 211 -37.14 11.69 -0.62
N ALA A 212 -37.56 10.56 -0.03
CA ALA A 212 -37.01 10.08 1.23
C ALA A 212 -35.52 9.74 1.10
N MET A 213 -35.10 9.10 0.00
CA MET A 213 -33.70 8.78 -0.26
C MET A 213 -32.87 10.06 -0.43
N ALA A 214 -33.33 11.03 -1.24
CA ALA A 214 -32.65 12.32 -1.41
C ALA A 214 -32.52 13.10 -0.09
N THR A 215 -33.52 13.01 0.79
CA THR A 215 -33.53 13.70 2.10
C THR A 215 -32.65 12.98 3.13
N VAL A 216 -32.79 11.66 3.28
CA VAL A 216 -32.00 10.84 4.22
C VAL A 216 -30.52 10.87 3.87
N THR A 217 -30.17 10.91 2.58
CA THR A 217 -28.77 11.01 2.11
C THR A 217 -28.24 12.43 2.05
N THR A 218 -28.99 13.41 2.55
CA THR A 218 -28.60 14.84 2.59
C THR A 218 -28.32 15.47 1.22
N VAL A 219 -28.81 14.88 0.12
CA VAL A 219 -28.65 15.40 -1.24
C VAL A 219 -29.62 16.55 -1.51
N GLY A 220 -30.92 16.31 -1.27
CA GLY A 220 -31.97 17.34 -1.37
C GLY A 220 -31.99 18.12 -2.70
N TYR A 221 -32.23 17.45 -3.84
CA TYR A 221 -32.28 18.10 -5.15
C TYR A 221 -33.26 19.28 -5.25
N GLY A 222 -34.31 19.29 -4.41
CA GLY A 222 -35.32 20.36 -4.35
C GLY A 222 -36.41 20.25 -5.41
N ASP A 223 -36.46 19.14 -6.14
CA ASP A 223 -37.49 18.78 -7.11
C ASP A 223 -38.83 18.43 -6.45
N VAL A 224 -38.80 17.80 -5.28
CA VAL A 224 -39.98 17.47 -4.46
C VAL A 224 -39.74 17.90 -3.01
N TYR A 225 -40.69 18.61 -2.41
CA TYR A 225 -40.60 19.06 -1.02
C TYR A 225 -41.99 19.15 -0.37
N PRO A 226 -42.09 19.02 0.97
CA PRO A 226 -43.38 19.09 1.65
C PRO A 226 -43.96 20.50 1.62
N VAL A 227 -45.23 20.60 1.25
CA VAL A 227 -45.97 21.88 1.25
C VAL A 227 -46.86 22.05 2.48
N THR A 228 -47.18 20.95 3.17
CA THR A 228 -48.03 20.94 4.36
C THR A 228 -47.23 21.07 5.65
N VAL A 229 -47.89 21.50 6.74
CA VAL A 229 -47.24 21.56 8.07
C VAL A 229 -46.82 20.17 8.54
N ALA A 230 -47.68 19.16 8.38
CA ALA A 230 -47.38 17.78 8.76
C ALA A 230 -46.18 17.22 7.97
N GLY A 231 -46.17 17.42 6.64
CA GLY A 231 -45.04 17.02 5.81
C GLY A 231 -43.74 17.72 6.20
N ARG A 232 -43.77 19.01 6.55
CA ARG A 232 -42.59 19.74 7.03
C ARG A 232 -42.05 19.18 8.35
N ILE A 233 -42.91 18.76 9.26
CA ILE A 233 -42.51 18.08 10.50
C ILE A 233 -41.85 16.73 10.18
N ILE A 234 -42.48 15.92 9.32
CA ILE A 234 -41.94 14.62 8.88
C ILE A 234 -40.57 14.80 8.21
N ALA A 235 -40.45 15.78 7.31
CA ALA A 235 -39.19 16.09 6.65
C ALA A 235 -38.11 16.51 7.65
N SER A 236 -38.46 17.34 8.63
CA SER A 236 -37.53 17.78 9.67
C SER A 236 -36.99 16.59 10.48
N LEU A 237 -37.87 15.67 10.90
CA LEU A 237 -37.45 14.45 11.59
C LEU A 237 -36.62 13.53 10.69
N THR A 238 -36.97 13.43 9.41
CA THR A 238 -36.25 12.64 8.41
C THR A 238 -34.83 13.17 8.19
N MET A 239 -34.65 14.49 8.12
CA MET A 239 -33.33 15.12 8.00
C MET A 239 -32.42 14.80 9.18
N VAL A 240 -32.93 14.92 10.42
CA VAL A 240 -32.17 14.56 11.63
C VAL A 240 -31.79 13.07 11.62
N THR A 241 -32.75 12.21 11.25
CA THR A 241 -32.52 10.76 11.16
C THR A 241 -31.46 10.44 10.11
N GLY A 242 -31.50 11.09 8.95
CA GLY A 242 -30.51 10.90 7.87
C GLY A 242 -29.07 11.20 8.31
N ILE A 243 -28.85 12.30 9.02
CA ILE A 243 -27.52 12.67 9.54
C ILE A 243 -26.99 11.59 10.49
N VAL A 244 -27.81 11.16 11.46
CA VAL A 244 -27.43 10.11 12.43
C VAL A 244 -27.11 8.80 11.71
N MET A 245 -27.91 8.45 10.70
CA MET A 245 -27.77 7.22 9.93
C MET A 245 -26.52 7.18 9.06
N ILE A 246 -26.11 8.31 8.45
CA ILE A 246 -24.86 8.40 7.66
C ILE A 246 -23.63 8.42 8.56
N ALA A 247 -23.72 9.01 9.76
CA ALA A 247 -22.58 9.09 10.68
C ALA A 247 -22.04 7.71 11.09
N LEU A 248 -22.91 6.70 11.19
CA LEU A 248 -22.55 5.34 11.62
C LEU A 248 -21.59 4.63 10.64
N PRO A 249 -21.90 4.41 9.35
CA PRO A 249 -20.98 3.76 8.42
C PRO A 249 -19.69 4.57 8.22
N VAL A 250 -19.76 5.91 8.22
CA VAL A 250 -18.58 6.77 8.14
C VAL A 250 -17.66 6.54 9.34
N GLY A 251 -18.21 6.51 10.56
CA GLY A 251 -17.45 6.25 11.79
C GLY A 251 -16.84 4.86 11.85
N ILE A 252 -17.57 3.83 11.40
CA ILE A 252 -17.07 2.44 11.31
C ILE A 252 -15.89 2.37 10.36
N ILE A 253 -16.03 2.92 9.14
CA ILE A 253 -14.96 2.92 8.14
C ILE A 253 -13.74 3.70 8.65
N ALA A 254 -13.95 4.89 9.22
CA ALA A 254 -12.85 5.71 9.72
C ALA A 254 -12.04 5.00 10.82
N THR A 255 -12.73 4.40 11.80
CA THR A 255 -12.08 3.70 12.91
C THR A 255 -11.33 2.46 12.42
N SER A 256 -11.96 1.65 11.58
CA SER A 256 -11.35 0.42 11.05
C SER A 256 -10.19 0.72 10.09
N PHE A 257 -10.26 1.82 9.33
CA PHE A 257 -9.16 2.27 8.48
C PHE A 257 -7.93 2.66 9.28
N VAL A 258 -8.11 3.39 10.39
CA VAL A 258 -7.01 3.70 11.33
C VAL A 258 -6.41 2.40 11.89
N ASP A 259 -7.24 1.43 12.26
CA ASP A 259 -6.76 0.13 12.76
C ASP A 259 -5.95 -0.65 11.71
N VAL A 260 -6.38 -0.64 10.44
CA VAL A 260 -5.66 -1.32 9.35
C VAL A 260 -4.29 -0.66 9.10
N ILE A 261 -4.22 0.67 9.13
CA ILE A 261 -2.95 1.40 9.00
C ILE A 261 -2.03 1.06 10.18
N LYS A 262 -2.52 1.15 11.42
CA LYS A 262 -1.73 0.83 12.62
C LYS A 262 -1.21 -0.61 12.62
N ARG A 263 -2.00 -1.57 12.13
CA ARG A 263 -1.55 -2.96 11.99
C ARG A 263 -0.45 -3.13 10.96
N ARG A 264 -0.52 -2.42 9.83
CA ARG A 264 0.55 -2.41 8.83
C ARG A 264 1.84 -1.82 9.41
N ASP A 265 1.73 -0.68 10.09
CA ASP A 265 2.86 -0.06 10.78
C ASP A 265 3.46 -1.00 11.81
N PHE A 266 2.62 -1.74 12.56
CA PHE A 266 3.07 -2.75 13.50
C PHE A 266 3.91 -3.85 12.85
N VAL A 267 3.41 -4.45 11.76
CA VAL A 267 4.12 -5.56 11.09
C VAL A 267 5.45 -5.09 10.50
N ILE A 268 5.47 -3.90 9.90
CA ILE A 268 6.69 -3.32 9.32
C ILE A 268 7.70 -3.03 10.43
N THR A 269 7.28 -2.35 11.49
CA THR A 269 8.12 -1.98 12.64
C THR A 269 8.62 -3.22 13.37
N TRP A 270 7.77 -4.21 13.64
CA TRP A 270 8.18 -5.49 14.23
C TRP A 270 9.26 -6.20 13.39
N GLY A 271 9.06 -6.27 12.07
CA GLY A 271 10.05 -6.85 11.16
C GLY A 271 11.36 -6.05 11.09
N MET A 272 11.31 -4.74 11.31
CA MET A 272 12.51 -3.89 11.43
C MET A 272 13.22 -4.11 12.76
N VAL A 273 12.50 -4.19 13.88
CA VAL A 273 13.07 -4.40 15.22
C VAL A 273 13.85 -5.72 15.26
N ALA A 274 13.28 -6.77 14.69
CA ALA A 274 13.93 -8.08 14.61
C ALA A 274 15.23 -8.10 13.78
N ARG A 275 15.48 -7.10 12.92
CA ARG A 275 16.72 -6.99 12.14
C ARG A 275 17.84 -6.28 12.88
N VAL A 276 17.52 -5.48 13.89
CA VAL A 276 18.53 -4.75 14.66
C VAL A 276 19.14 -5.70 15.69
N PRO A 277 20.44 -6.01 15.63
CA PRO A 277 21.08 -6.98 16.53
C PRO A 277 20.90 -6.65 18.01
N LEU A 278 20.72 -5.36 18.35
CA LEU A 278 20.45 -4.91 19.71
C LEU A 278 19.23 -5.60 20.34
N PHE A 279 18.21 -5.90 19.53
CA PHE A 279 16.92 -6.43 19.98
C PHE A 279 16.76 -7.94 19.71
N ALA A 280 17.79 -8.62 19.22
CA ALA A 280 17.73 -10.03 18.81
C ALA A 280 17.34 -11.00 19.93
N ASP A 281 17.64 -10.65 21.18
CA ASP A 281 17.42 -11.50 22.36
C ASP A 281 16.02 -11.32 22.98
N LEU A 282 15.21 -10.41 22.43
CA LEU A 282 13.86 -10.20 22.93
C LEU A 282 12.93 -11.31 22.43
N ASP A 283 12.14 -11.83 23.35
CA ASP A 283 11.01 -12.68 23.02
C ASP A 283 9.86 -11.87 22.38
N ALA A 284 8.83 -12.56 21.91
CA ALA A 284 7.70 -11.89 21.24
C ALA A 284 7.00 -10.83 22.13
N SER A 285 7.01 -11.03 23.45
CA SER A 285 6.45 -10.07 24.41
C SER A 285 7.31 -8.81 24.50
N GLY A 286 8.62 -8.97 24.68
CA GLY A 286 9.58 -7.87 24.75
C GLY A 286 9.60 -7.03 23.48
N ILE A 287 9.56 -7.67 22.30
CA ILE A 287 9.47 -6.94 21.02
C ILE A 287 8.15 -6.15 20.94
N GLY A 288 7.03 -6.74 21.39
CA GLY A 288 5.72 -6.07 21.41
C GLY A 288 5.67 -4.84 22.33
N GLU A 289 6.42 -4.88 23.45
CA GLU A 289 6.57 -3.73 24.35
C GLU A 289 7.42 -2.62 23.74
N ILE A 290 8.61 -2.96 23.23
CA ILE A 290 9.53 -1.97 22.65
C ILE A 290 8.94 -1.36 21.38
N HIS A 291 8.22 -2.15 20.58
CA HIS A 291 7.53 -1.65 19.39
C HIS A 291 6.68 -0.41 19.69
N LYS A 292 5.97 -0.36 20.83
CA LYS A 292 5.09 0.77 21.18
C LYS A 292 5.87 2.06 21.49
N MET A 293 7.17 1.93 21.74
CA MET A 293 8.09 3.03 22.05
C MET A 293 8.91 3.44 20.83
N LEU A 294 8.81 2.69 19.73
CA LEU A 294 9.53 2.94 18.49
C LEU A 294 8.59 3.53 17.43
N SER A 295 9.11 4.50 16.67
CA SER A 295 8.43 5.05 15.50
C SER A 295 9.21 4.70 14.23
N ALA A 296 8.51 4.21 13.21
CA ALA A 296 9.12 3.93 11.91
C ALA A 296 9.22 5.20 11.06
N HIS A 297 10.39 5.47 10.49
CA HIS A 297 10.59 6.55 9.52
C HIS A 297 11.28 6.03 8.26
N THR A 298 10.79 6.43 7.08
CA THR A 298 11.45 6.12 5.80
C THR A 298 12.06 7.40 5.25
N ALA A 299 13.39 7.51 5.35
CA ALA A 299 14.13 8.64 4.81
C ALA A 299 14.41 8.46 3.31
N GLN A 300 14.23 9.51 2.52
CA GLN A 300 14.56 9.55 1.09
C GLN A 300 16.06 9.84 0.86
N PRO A 301 16.63 9.48 -0.31
CA PRO A 301 18.01 9.84 -0.64
C PRO A 301 18.25 11.36 -0.55
N GLY A 302 19.28 11.77 0.19
CA GLY A 302 19.64 13.16 0.42
C GLY A 302 18.91 13.83 1.59
N GLU A 303 17.89 13.19 2.16
CA GLU A 303 17.14 13.72 3.31
C GLU A 303 18.04 13.85 4.54
N VAL A 304 17.97 15.00 5.21
CA VAL A 304 18.69 15.26 6.47
C VAL A 304 17.83 14.80 7.63
N ILE A 305 18.29 13.77 8.34
CA ILE A 305 17.57 13.12 9.43
C ILE A 305 17.76 13.89 10.75
N ALA A 306 18.96 14.42 10.97
CA ALA A 306 19.29 15.25 12.13
C ALA A 306 20.42 16.21 11.75
N ARG A 307 20.42 17.45 12.27
CA ARG A 307 21.50 18.41 11.99
C ARG A 307 22.42 18.58 13.18
N ARG A 308 23.72 18.75 12.89
CA ARG A 308 24.71 19.10 13.91
C ARG A 308 24.29 20.36 14.67
N GLY A 309 24.42 20.34 16.00
CA GLY A 309 24.04 21.44 16.88
C GLY A 309 22.57 21.46 17.32
N GLU A 310 21.69 20.63 16.74
CA GLU A 310 20.32 20.50 17.24
C GLU A 310 20.29 19.78 18.59
N VAL A 311 19.27 20.05 19.41
CA VAL A 311 19.07 19.33 20.67
C VAL A 311 18.68 17.88 20.35
N ALA A 312 19.40 16.91 20.92
CA ALA A 312 19.09 15.51 20.69
C ALA A 312 17.87 15.07 21.51
N ARG A 313 16.80 14.67 20.82
CA ARG A 313 15.54 14.16 21.43
C ARG A 313 15.28 12.69 21.15
N SER A 314 16.06 12.09 20.26
CA SER A 314 15.81 10.74 19.76
C SER A 314 17.09 10.06 19.29
N MET A 315 17.16 8.74 19.35
CA MET A 315 18.16 7.92 18.64
C MET A 315 17.49 7.17 17.50
N TYR A 316 18.28 6.73 16.54
CA TYR A 316 17.82 6.11 15.31
C TYR A 316 18.53 4.78 15.09
N PHE A 317 17.79 3.72 14.83
CA PHE A 317 18.31 2.42 14.40
C PHE A 317 18.06 2.24 12.90
N ILE A 318 19.06 1.78 12.16
CA ILE A 318 18.99 1.57 10.72
C ILE A 318 18.53 0.14 10.47
N ALA A 319 17.24 -0.02 10.14
CA ALA A 319 16.69 -1.34 9.84
C ALA A 319 16.99 -1.80 8.41
N SER A 320 17.22 -0.86 7.49
CA SER A 320 17.73 -1.10 6.13
C SER A 320 18.17 0.21 5.48
N GLY A 321 19.14 0.15 4.57
CA GLY A 321 19.70 1.32 3.88
C GLY A 321 20.98 1.85 4.52
N GLU A 322 21.37 3.06 4.14
CA GLU A 322 22.62 3.69 4.56
C GLU A 322 22.39 5.15 4.98
N VAL A 323 23.04 5.56 6.06
CA VAL A 323 23.04 6.92 6.60
C VAL A 323 24.48 7.39 6.76
N GLU A 324 24.78 8.55 6.20
CA GLU A 324 26.05 9.24 6.34
C GLU A 324 25.98 10.23 7.51
N LEU A 325 26.95 10.14 8.41
CA LEU A 325 27.17 11.04 9.54
C LEU A 325 28.36 11.96 9.22
N GLU A 326 28.08 13.25 9.08
CA GLU A 326 29.06 14.28 8.80
C GLU A 326 29.41 15.05 10.09
N PHE A 327 30.60 14.79 10.64
CA PHE A 327 31.18 15.49 11.79
C PHE A 327 31.96 16.72 11.31
N ALA A 328 32.60 17.45 12.23
CA ALA A 328 33.45 18.58 11.85
C ALA A 328 34.67 18.14 11.02
N ASP A 329 35.29 17.02 11.40
CA ASP A 329 36.60 16.61 10.86
C ASP A 329 36.55 15.24 10.16
N SER A 330 35.41 14.55 10.16
CA SER A 330 35.28 13.20 9.61
C SER A 330 33.87 12.91 9.09
N VAL A 331 33.79 11.91 8.21
CA VAL A 331 32.52 11.38 7.68
C VAL A 331 32.48 9.88 7.91
N HIS A 332 31.40 9.40 8.50
CA HIS A 332 31.19 7.97 8.77
C HIS A 332 29.90 7.51 8.10
N VAL A 333 29.92 6.33 7.48
CA VAL A 333 28.72 5.74 6.88
C VAL A 333 28.26 4.58 7.76
N LEU A 334 26.99 4.62 8.13
CA LEU A 334 26.31 3.58 8.87
C LEU A 334 25.32 2.84 7.98
N GLY A 335 25.29 1.52 8.09
CA GLY A 335 24.43 0.61 7.34
C GLY A 335 23.45 -0.16 8.24
N GLU A 336 22.83 -1.19 7.66
CA GLU A 336 21.82 -2.02 8.32
C GLU A 336 22.30 -2.64 9.65
N GLY A 337 21.45 -2.60 10.66
CA GLY A 337 21.70 -3.09 12.01
C GLY A 337 22.44 -2.10 12.92
N GLN A 338 23.03 -1.04 12.38
CA GLN A 338 23.69 0.01 13.16
C GLN A 338 22.70 1.07 13.64
N PHE A 339 23.13 1.93 14.56
CA PHE A 339 22.33 3.02 15.09
C PHE A 339 23.19 4.26 15.36
N PHE A 340 22.53 5.40 15.55
CA PHE A 340 23.19 6.66 15.87
C PHE A 340 22.33 7.56 16.75
N GLY A 341 22.98 8.53 17.41
CA GLY A 341 22.33 9.53 18.25
C GLY A 341 22.21 9.13 19.72
N GLU A 342 22.78 7.98 20.10
CA GLU A 342 22.91 7.49 21.47
C GLU A 342 23.78 8.41 22.34
N MET A 343 24.90 8.91 21.80
CA MET A 343 25.84 9.74 22.58
C MET A 343 25.18 11.01 23.09
N ALA A 344 24.44 11.69 22.23
CA ALA A 344 23.80 12.96 22.58
C ALA A 344 22.63 12.76 23.56
N LEU A 345 21.98 11.60 23.54
CA LEU A 345 20.93 11.25 24.49
C LEU A 345 21.46 10.84 25.86
N LEU A 346 22.54 10.07 25.92
CA LEU A 346 23.15 9.63 27.18
C LEU A 346 23.86 10.78 27.91
N HIS A 347 24.43 11.72 27.16
CA HIS A 347 25.14 12.87 27.72
C HIS A 347 24.30 14.15 27.79
N GLN A 348 23.02 14.12 27.36
CA GLN A 348 22.12 15.27 27.28
C GLN A 348 22.72 16.46 26.52
N THR A 349 23.34 16.19 25.36
CA THR A 349 24.05 17.18 24.56
C THR A 349 23.37 17.45 23.21
N HIS A 350 23.96 18.38 22.44
CA HIS A 350 23.57 18.65 21.06
C HIS A 350 24.10 17.56 20.11
N ARG A 351 23.48 17.43 18.93
CA ARG A 351 23.91 16.53 17.86
C ARG A 351 25.36 16.82 17.44
N ALA A 352 26.23 15.82 17.53
CA ALA A 352 27.65 15.92 17.15
C ALA A 352 27.89 15.95 15.63
N ALA A 353 26.98 15.37 14.86
CA ALA A 353 27.07 15.25 13.39
C ALA A 353 25.74 15.57 12.72
N THR A 354 25.80 15.94 11.45
CA THR A 354 24.63 15.97 10.56
C THR A 354 24.45 14.57 9.96
N ALA A 355 23.27 13.97 10.16
CA ALA A 355 22.91 12.68 9.62
C ALA A 355 22.11 12.85 8.31
N ARG A 356 22.55 12.23 7.23
CA ARG A 356 21.89 12.29 5.91
C ARG A 356 21.72 10.90 5.32
N ALA A 357 20.53 10.59 4.81
CA ALA A 357 20.29 9.33 4.13
C ALA A 357 20.98 9.33 2.74
N ARG A 358 21.80 8.33 2.43
CA ARG A 358 22.44 8.18 1.10
C ARG A 358 21.53 7.53 0.08
N MET A 359 20.65 6.68 0.56
CA MET A 359 19.65 5.98 -0.21
C MET A 359 18.33 6.00 0.55
N ARG A 360 17.29 5.35 0.01
CA ARG A 360 16.06 5.15 0.76
C ARG A 360 16.37 4.26 1.98
N SER A 361 16.24 4.81 3.18
CA SER A 361 16.65 4.16 4.42
C SER A 361 15.47 4.05 5.37
N MET A 362 15.25 2.85 5.93
CA MET A 362 14.21 2.57 6.91
C MET A 362 14.81 2.65 8.31
N LEU A 363 14.30 3.58 9.11
CA LEU A 363 14.82 3.91 10.43
C LEU A 363 13.77 3.61 11.50
N LEU A 364 14.22 3.15 12.66
CA LEU A 364 13.42 3.09 13.88
C LEU A 364 13.89 4.21 14.80
N ILE A 365 12.97 5.05 15.24
CA ILE A 365 13.23 6.19 16.10
C ILE A 365 12.81 5.81 17.52
N LEU A 366 13.71 6.01 18.49
CA LEU A 366 13.43 5.89 19.91
C LEU A 366 13.65 7.24 20.59
N GLU A 367 12.61 7.79 21.20
CA GLU A 367 12.68 9.07 21.90
C GLU A 367 13.41 8.95 23.24
N ALA A 368 13.99 10.05 23.72
CA ALA A 368 14.73 10.12 24.97
C ALA A 368 13.93 9.60 26.18
N GLU A 369 12.68 10.04 26.29
CA GLU A 369 11.77 9.69 27.38
C GLU A 369 11.45 8.18 27.36
N SER A 370 11.26 7.64 26.17
CA SER A 370 11.03 6.21 25.96
C SER A 370 12.29 5.36 26.20
N LEU A 371 13.48 5.87 25.87
CA LEU A 371 14.75 5.16 26.09
C LEU A 371 15.00 4.87 27.58
N ALA A 372 14.72 5.82 28.46
CA ALA A 372 14.85 5.62 29.90
C ALA A 372 13.97 4.46 30.39
N GLU A 373 12.73 4.39 29.89
CA GLU A 373 11.80 3.31 30.21
C GLU A 373 12.27 1.95 29.64
N VAL A 374 12.79 1.91 28.41
CA VAL A 374 13.37 0.70 27.81
C VAL A 374 14.54 0.18 28.66
N ILE A 375 15.46 1.06 29.07
CA ILE A 375 16.61 0.67 29.89
C ILE A 375 16.16 0.15 31.26
N ARG A 376 15.11 0.75 31.84
CA ARG A 376 14.56 0.33 33.13
C ARG A 376 13.92 -1.06 33.07
N ARG A 377 13.16 -1.35 32.01
CA ARG A 377 12.50 -2.66 31.82
C ARG A 377 13.43 -3.74 31.30
N HIS A 378 14.39 -3.37 30.46
CA HIS A 378 15.34 -4.28 29.82
C HIS A 378 16.79 -3.81 30.05
N PRO A 379 17.36 -4.06 31.25
CA PRO A 379 18.70 -3.59 31.61
C PRO A 379 19.81 -4.07 30.66
N GLU A 380 19.64 -5.26 30.07
CA GLU A 380 20.58 -5.84 29.11
C GLU A 380 20.71 -5.01 27.83
N ILE A 381 19.61 -4.43 27.34
CA ILE A 381 19.63 -3.50 26.19
C ILE A 381 20.43 -2.25 26.56
N GLY A 382 20.19 -1.70 27.76
CA GLY A 382 20.95 -0.55 28.25
C GLY A 382 22.45 -0.81 28.38
N LYS A 383 22.85 -2.03 28.79
CA LYS A 383 24.26 -2.44 28.82
C LYS A 383 24.86 -2.50 27.41
N ARG A 384 24.15 -3.08 26.42
CA ARG A 384 24.60 -3.13 25.02
C ARG A 384 24.74 -1.74 24.40
N ILE A 385 23.76 -0.86 24.60
CA ILE A 385 23.84 0.53 24.12
C ILE A 385 25.08 1.23 24.71
N ARG A 386 25.33 1.09 26.02
CA ARG A 386 26.50 1.69 26.68
C ARG A 386 27.83 1.07 26.26
N ALA A 387 27.87 -0.24 26.02
CA ALA A 387 29.07 -0.93 25.52
C ALA A 387 29.44 -0.41 24.13
N MET A 388 28.47 -0.40 23.21
CA MET A 388 28.66 0.10 21.85
C MET A 388 28.99 1.61 21.81
N ALA A 389 28.50 2.40 22.76
CA ALA A 389 28.86 3.82 22.89
C ALA A 389 30.27 4.05 23.46
N LYS A 390 30.80 3.12 24.28
CA LYS A 390 32.14 3.23 24.87
C LYS A 390 33.24 2.78 23.92
N ASP A 391 32.95 1.79 23.08
CA ASP A 391 33.97 1.20 22.22
C ASP A 391 34.36 2.11 21.05
N GLY A 392 33.58 3.15 20.70
CA GLY A 392 33.84 4.02 19.53
C GLY A 392 33.83 3.27 18.18
N GLU A 393 33.80 1.95 18.22
CA GLU A 393 33.69 1.01 17.13
C GLU A 393 32.23 0.56 17.05
N GLY A 394 31.44 1.27 16.26
CA GLY A 394 30.32 0.61 15.59
C GLY A 394 30.84 -0.63 14.84
N PRO A 395 30.02 -1.66 14.55
CA PRO A 395 30.48 -2.86 13.87
C PRO A 395 31.24 -2.46 12.59
N HIS A 396 32.43 -3.02 12.43
CA HIS A 396 33.49 -2.53 11.55
C HIS A 396 32.99 -1.93 10.23
N PRO A 397 33.46 -0.73 9.82
CA PRO A 397 33.14 -0.18 8.53
C PRO A 397 33.54 -1.18 7.44
N VAL A 398 32.65 -1.40 6.48
CA VAL A 398 33.02 -2.03 5.21
C VAL A 398 34.11 -1.15 4.61
N ARG A 399 35.38 -1.60 4.71
CA ARG A 399 36.50 -0.96 4.05
C ARG A 399 36.14 -0.81 2.57
N ARG A 400 36.32 0.41 2.07
CA ARG A 400 36.22 0.76 0.66
C ARG A 400 37.04 -0.24 -0.15
N SER A 401 36.39 -1.18 -0.84
CA SER A 401 37.01 -1.96 -1.91
C SER A 401 36.99 -1.12 -3.20
N ALA A 402 37.69 0.01 -3.14
CA ALA A 402 37.94 0.89 -4.27
C ALA A 402 39.16 1.74 -3.92
N ASP A 403 40.32 1.08 -3.94
CA ASP A 403 41.63 1.63 -4.35
C ASP A 403 42.57 0.43 -4.57
N ILE A 404 42.26 -0.38 -5.59
CA ILE A 404 43.28 -1.22 -6.24
C ILE A 404 43.97 -0.30 -7.25
N ALA A 405 44.82 0.58 -6.74
CA ALA A 405 45.81 1.33 -7.49
C ALA A 405 46.61 2.18 -6.48
N ASN A 406 47.58 1.56 -5.79
CA ASN A 406 48.81 2.21 -5.32
C ASN A 406 49.75 1.30 -4.50
N ASP A 407 49.39 0.04 -4.20
CA ASP A 407 50.29 -0.90 -3.52
C ASP A 407 51.22 -1.71 -4.47
N GLU A 408 51.36 -1.30 -5.74
CA GLU A 408 52.40 -1.80 -6.66
C GLU A 408 53.53 -0.77 -6.89
N LEU A 409 54.00 -0.13 -5.82
CA LEU A 409 55.29 0.57 -5.79
C LEU A 409 56.07 0.18 -4.54
N ALA A 410 56.25 -1.12 -4.33
CA ALA A 410 57.33 -1.64 -3.49
C ALA A 410 58.46 -2.08 -4.43
N GLU A 411 59.50 -1.26 -4.54
CA GLU A 411 60.77 -1.68 -5.14
C GLU A 411 61.29 -2.94 -4.41
N PRO A 412 61.74 -3.97 -5.13
CA PRO A 412 62.32 -5.15 -4.50
C PRO A 412 63.67 -4.81 -3.84
N PRO A 413 64.03 -5.43 -2.71
CA PRO A 413 65.31 -5.19 -2.07
C PRO A 413 66.46 -5.69 -2.94
N ALA A 414 67.51 -4.87 -3.05
CA ALA A 414 68.74 -5.21 -3.75
C ALA A 414 69.39 -6.47 -3.14
N PRO A 415 69.94 -7.39 -3.96
CA PRO A 415 70.61 -8.57 -3.44
C PRO A 415 72.00 -8.22 -2.87
N GLU A 416 72.26 -8.70 -1.66
CA GLU A 416 73.59 -8.71 -1.05
C GLU A 416 74.52 -9.70 -1.78
N GLY A 417 75.74 -9.23 -2.12
CA GLY A 417 76.97 -10.03 -2.01
C GLY A 417 77.70 -10.42 -3.31
N ALA A 418 78.73 -9.64 -3.66
CA ALA A 418 80.09 -10.10 -3.98
C ALA A 418 81.07 -8.91 -3.96
#